data_AF-A0A1F5DMS2-F1
#
_entry.id   AF-A0A1F5DMS2-F1
#
_cell.length_a   1.000
_cell.length_b   1.000
_cell.length_c   1.000
_cell.angle_alpha   90.00
_cell.angle_beta   90.00
_cell.angle_gamma   90.00
#
_symmetry.space_group_name_H-M   'P 1'
#
loop_
_entity.id
_entity.type
_entity.pdbx_description
1 polymer ?
#
loop_
_entity_poly.entity_id
_entity_poly.type
_entity_poly.pdbx_seq_one_letter_code
_entity_poly.pdbx_strand_id
1 'polypeptide(L)'
;MGELTMCSLQRDFITNYVLEGEMAKQAEKYVYSMGDQFNVHSPPIIAEKLKLGVEFRSIFPETVVPPPGFRPAAGVDRRLLPKVQVGIMMTDKKAMFGLPTLDGKMDGANFISEDPKFRRWCLDLFNYYWDQGKPIIGAVPNLT
;
A
#
# COMPACT_ATOMS: atom_id res chain seq x y z
N MET A 1 20.75 6.37 -15.49
CA MET A 1 19.98 5.11 -15.37
C MET A 1 20.27 4.55 -13.99
N GLY A 2 19.41 4.54 -12.98
CA GLY A 2 18.00 4.90 -12.79
C GLY A 2 17.59 4.08 -11.57
N GLU A 3 16.90 4.65 -10.58
CA GLU A 3 16.66 4.01 -9.25
C GLU A 3 15.87 2.68 -9.30
N LEU A 4 15.48 2.25 -10.51
CA LEU A 4 14.81 1.00 -10.84
C LEU A 4 15.75 -0.11 -11.32
N THR A 5 17.07 0.08 -11.36
CA THR A 5 18.01 -0.93 -11.91
C THR A 5 18.08 -2.24 -11.11
N MET A 6 17.70 -2.22 -9.84
CA MET A 6 17.79 -3.38 -8.93
C MET A 6 16.41 -3.88 -8.50
N CYS A 7 15.43 -3.93 -9.41
CA CYS A 7 14.11 -4.49 -9.12
C CYS A 7 13.80 -5.70 -10.00
N SER A 8 12.99 -6.63 -9.48
CA SER A 8 12.41 -7.72 -10.26
C SER A 8 10.95 -7.41 -10.58
N LEU A 9 10.53 -7.73 -11.80
CA LEU A 9 9.13 -7.60 -12.19
C LEU A 9 8.39 -8.91 -11.90
N GLN A 10 7.42 -8.86 -10.99
CA GLN A 10 6.52 -9.96 -10.68
C GLN A 10 5.12 -9.65 -11.21
N ARG A 11 4.63 -10.50 -12.11
CA ARG A 11 3.33 -10.31 -12.78
C ARG A 11 2.20 -11.11 -12.16
N ASP A 12 2.52 -12.12 -11.35
CA ASP A 12 1.51 -12.96 -10.73
C ASP A 12 0.85 -12.24 -9.54
N PHE A 13 -0.43 -11.91 -9.69
CA PHE A 13 -1.22 -11.22 -8.68
C PHE A 13 -1.25 -11.97 -7.34
N ILE A 14 -1.42 -13.30 -7.36
CA ILE A 14 -1.51 -14.11 -6.14
C ILE A 14 -0.20 -14.07 -5.37
N THR A 15 0.92 -14.23 -6.08
CA THR A 15 2.26 -14.13 -5.50
C THR A 15 2.51 -12.75 -4.89
N ASN A 16 2.12 -11.68 -5.60
CA ASN A 16 2.22 -10.32 -5.09
C ASN A 16 1.38 -10.13 -3.83
N TYR A 17 0.14 -10.61 -3.82
CA TYR A 17 -0.77 -10.51 -2.68
C TYR A 17 -0.22 -11.23 -1.44
N VAL A 18 0.36 -12.43 -1.61
CA VAL A 18 1.01 -13.18 -0.51
C VAL A 18 2.24 -12.42 -0.02
N LEU A 19 3.05 -11.89 -0.93
CA LEU A 19 4.26 -11.13 -0.60
C LEU A 19 3.95 -9.86 0.19
N GLU A 20 2.90 -9.11 -0.16
CA GLU A 20 2.45 -7.95 0.61
C GLU A 20 2.15 -8.31 2.08
N GLY A 21 1.48 -9.45 2.28
CA GLY A 21 1.19 -9.98 3.61
C GLY A 21 2.47 -10.33 4.39
N GLU A 22 3.42 -11.00 3.75
CA GLU A 22 4.72 -11.32 4.36
C GLU A 22 5.55 -10.08 4.67
N MET A 23 5.53 -9.08 3.79
CA MET A 23 6.17 -7.79 4.03
C MET A 23 5.61 -7.11 5.27
N ALA A 24 4.28 -7.06 5.42
CA ALA A 24 3.64 -6.48 6.60
C ALA A 24 3.99 -7.24 7.88
N LYS A 25 4.04 -8.58 7.84
CA LYS A 25 4.47 -9.41 8.98
C LYS A 25 5.93 -9.19 9.37
N GLN A 26 6.81 -8.84 8.43
CA GLN A 26 8.23 -8.63 8.70
C GLN A 26 8.58 -7.18 9.04
N ALA A 27 7.66 -6.23 8.82
CA ALA A 27 7.86 -4.83 9.12
C ALA A 27 8.11 -4.58 10.61
N GLU A 28 9.02 -3.66 10.90
CA GLU A 28 9.40 -3.27 12.26
C GLU A 28 9.15 -1.79 12.54
N LYS A 29 9.12 -0.94 11.51
CA LYS A 29 8.96 0.51 11.70
C LYS A 29 7.68 1.05 11.07
N TYR A 30 7.44 0.71 9.81
CA TYR A 30 6.27 1.21 9.10
C TYR A 30 5.80 0.24 8.01
N VAL A 31 4.53 0.39 7.65
CA VAL A 31 3.90 -0.21 6.48
C VAL A 31 3.04 0.85 5.80
N TYR A 32 3.44 1.25 4.59
CA TYR A 32 2.73 2.25 3.79
C TYR A 32 2.19 1.62 2.52
N SER A 33 0.93 1.89 2.22
CA SER A 33 0.28 1.36 1.03
C SER A 33 -0.52 2.42 0.27
N MET A 34 -0.53 2.29 -1.05
CA MET A 34 -1.38 3.05 -1.96
C MET A 34 -1.92 2.09 -3.00
N GLY A 35 -3.24 2.04 -3.15
CA GLY A 35 -3.88 1.11 -4.08
C GLY A 35 -5.35 1.44 -4.29
N ASP A 36 -5.98 0.71 -5.19
CA ASP A 36 -7.39 0.87 -5.55
C ASP A 36 -8.33 -0.08 -4.79
N GLN A 37 -7.78 -1.02 -4.00
CA GLN A 37 -8.56 -2.04 -3.27
C GLN A 37 -8.01 -2.33 -1.87
N PHE A 38 -8.89 -2.83 -0.99
CA PHE A 38 -8.50 -3.34 0.32
C PHE A 38 -7.90 -4.74 0.22
N ASN A 39 -6.78 -4.98 0.89
CA ASN A 39 -6.31 -6.33 1.18
C ASN A 39 -7.16 -6.94 2.31
N VAL A 40 -8.08 -7.84 1.96
CA VAL A 40 -9.07 -8.42 2.89
C VAL A 40 -8.47 -9.25 4.02
N HIS A 41 -7.23 -9.70 3.86
CA HIS A 41 -6.54 -10.55 4.83
C HIS A 41 -5.57 -9.77 5.72
N SER A 42 -5.36 -8.48 5.44
CA SER A 42 -4.45 -7.63 6.21
C SER A 42 -4.93 -7.19 7.60
N PRO A 43 -6.24 -7.05 7.93
CA PRO A 43 -6.65 -6.47 9.21
C PRO A 43 -6.08 -7.15 10.46
N PRO A 44 -6.01 -8.50 10.57
CA PRO A 44 -5.38 -9.16 11.71
C PRO A 44 -3.88 -8.85 11.84
N ILE A 45 -3.15 -8.83 10.71
CA ILE A 45 -1.72 -8.55 10.66
C ILE A 45 -1.46 -7.09 11.09
N ILE A 46 -2.26 -6.16 10.58
CA ILE A 46 -2.19 -4.74 10.93
C ILE A 46 -2.42 -4.54 12.43
N ALA A 47 -3.47 -5.16 12.98
CA ALA A 47 -3.82 -5.03 14.39
C ALA A 47 -2.71 -5.57 15.32
N GLU A 48 -2.04 -6.65 14.95
CA GLU A 48 -0.88 -7.17 15.68
C GLU A 48 0.30 -6.21 15.61
N LYS A 49 0.63 -5.72 14.41
CA LYS A 49 1.78 -4.83 14.19
C LYS A 49 1.64 -3.46 14.82
N LEU A 50 0.42 -2.91 14.85
CA LEU A 50 0.13 -1.68 15.58
C LEU A 50 0.42 -1.80 17.08
N LYS A 51 0.13 -2.96 17.70
CA LYS A 51 0.48 -3.20 19.13
C LYS A 51 1.98 -3.20 19.38
N LEU A 52 2.77 -3.53 18.35
CA LEU A 52 4.23 -3.51 18.37
C LEU A 52 4.81 -2.13 18.03
N GLY A 53 3.96 -1.11 17.80
CA GLY A 53 4.38 0.26 17.50
C GLY A 53 4.74 0.50 16.04
N VAL A 54 4.42 -0.42 15.13
CA VAL A 54 4.63 -0.22 13.69
C VAL A 54 3.61 0.79 13.16
N GLU A 55 4.07 1.79 12.42
CA GLU A 55 3.23 2.81 11.82
C GLU A 55 2.51 2.30 10.57
N PHE A 56 1.22 2.63 10.39
CA PHE A 56 0.47 2.28 9.20
C PHE A 56 -0.15 3.50 8.54
N ARG A 57 0.11 3.66 7.24
CA ARG A 57 -0.53 4.66 6.39
C ARG A 57 -1.09 4.02 5.15
N SER A 58 -2.28 4.44 4.72
CA SER A 58 -2.81 4.03 3.43
C SER A 58 -3.49 5.14 2.64
N ILE A 59 -3.35 5.06 1.32
CA ILE A 59 -3.98 5.96 0.36
C ILE A 59 -4.91 5.15 -0.53
N PHE A 60 -6.16 5.62 -0.68
CA PHE A 60 -7.15 5.01 -1.56
C PHE A 60 -7.76 6.07 -2.50
N PRO A 61 -8.38 5.65 -3.61
CA PRO A 61 -9.22 6.56 -4.38
C PRO A 61 -10.49 6.91 -3.59
N GLU A 62 -11.04 8.11 -3.81
CA GLU A 62 -12.33 8.55 -3.25
C GLU A 62 -13.49 7.59 -3.60
N THR A 63 -13.35 6.82 -4.69
CA THR A 63 -14.31 5.83 -5.17
C THR A 63 -14.15 4.44 -4.55
N VAL A 64 -13.19 4.24 -3.63
CA VAL A 64 -12.95 2.91 -3.05
C VAL A 64 -14.18 2.41 -2.30
N VAL A 65 -14.57 1.16 -2.55
CA VAL A 65 -15.65 0.49 -1.84
C VAL A 65 -15.08 -0.74 -1.13
N PRO A 66 -15.20 -0.83 0.21
CA PRO A 66 -14.78 -2.01 0.94
C PRO A 66 -15.69 -3.21 0.64
N PRO A 67 -15.13 -4.43 0.62
CA PRO A 67 -15.92 -5.63 0.40
C PRO A 67 -17.00 -5.84 1.47
N PRO A 68 -18.11 -6.52 1.16
CA PRO A 68 -19.15 -6.84 2.14
C PRO A 68 -18.57 -7.57 3.37
N GLY A 69 -18.90 -7.08 4.57
CA GLY A 69 -18.42 -7.66 5.84
C GLY A 69 -16.96 -7.35 6.19
N PHE A 70 -16.23 -6.60 5.34
CA PHE A 70 -14.88 -6.17 5.65
C PHE A 70 -14.88 -5.15 6.79
N ARG A 71 -14.05 -5.40 7.81
CA ARG A 71 -13.79 -4.46 8.90
C ARG A 71 -12.34 -4.00 8.82
N PRO A 72 -12.06 -2.73 8.50
CA PRO A 72 -10.71 -2.22 8.47
C PRO A 72 -10.11 -2.20 9.88
N ALA A 73 -8.80 -2.39 9.99
CA ALA A 73 -8.10 -2.20 11.25
C ALA A 73 -8.15 -0.73 11.69
N ALA A 74 -8.50 -0.49 12.97
CA ALA A 74 -8.38 0.81 13.60
C ALA A 74 -6.90 1.20 13.77
N GLY A 75 -6.59 2.49 13.90
CA GLY A 75 -5.21 2.98 14.12
C GLY A 75 -4.34 3.08 12.86
N VAL A 76 -4.92 2.89 11.68
CA VAL A 76 -4.26 3.18 10.40
C VAL A 76 -4.63 4.59 9.96
N ASP A 77 -3.64 5.41 9.65
CA ASP A 77 -3.87 6.72 9.06
C ASP A 77 -4.24 6.54 7.59
N ARG A 78 -5.39 7.10 7.19
CA ARG A 78 -5.92 6.93 5.84
C ARG A 78 -6.11 8.27 5.16
N ARG A 79 -5.73 8.34 3.89
CA ARG A 79 -6.00 9.49 3.02
C ARG A 79 -6.69 9.05 1.74
N LEU A 80 -7.47 9.96 1.18
CA LEU A 80 -8.15 9.78 -0.10
C LEU A 80 -7.57 10.70 -1.17
N LEU A 81 -7.43 10.17 -2.38
CA LEU A 81 -7.13 10.92 -3.59
C LEU A 81 -8.29 10.82 -4.58
N PRO A 82 -8.52 11.82 -5.45
CA PRO A 82 -9.54 11.72 -6.50
C PRO A 82 -9.35 10.47 -7.39
N LYS A 83 -8.09 10.08 -7.63
CA LYS A 83 -7.72 8.88 -8.37
C LYS A 83 -6.37 8.35 -7.87
N VAL A 84 -6.22 7.03 -7.83
CA VAL A 84 -4.94 6.35 -7.63
C VAL A 84 -4.52 5.76 -8.98
N GLN A 85 -3.30 6.09 -9.43
CA GLN A 85 -2.74 5.62 -10.72
C GLN A 85 -1.37 4.94 -10.55
N VAL A 86 -1.04 4.56 -9.32
CA VAL A 86 0.19 3.88 -8.95
C VAL A 86 -0.16 2.98 -7.77
N GLY A 87 0.35 1.76 -7.78
CA GLY A 87 0.35 0.87 -6.63
C GLY A 87 1.65 1.02 -5.85
N ILE A 88 1.58 1.20 -4.54
CA ILE A 88 2.74 1.12 -3.66
C ILE A 88 2.39 0.23 -2.47
N MET A 89 3.29 -0.69 -2.13
CA MET A 89 3.31 -1.33 -0.82
C MET A 89 4.75 -1.34 -0.34
N MET A 90 5.03 -0.74 0.81
CA MET A 90 6.41 -0.62 1.27
C MET A 90 6.53 -0.68 2.79
N THR A 91 7.68 -1.18 3.22
CA THR A 91 8.07 -1.29 4.62
C THR A 91 9.48 -0.75 4.79
N ASP A 92 10.01 -0.82 6.01
CA ASP A 92 11.41 -0.50 6.30
C ASP A 92 12.42 -1.45 5.62
N LYS A 93 11.95 -2.59 5.09
CA LYS A 93 12.80 -3.66 4.53
C LYS A 93 12.65 -3.82 3.02
N LYS A 94 11.44 -3.71 2.48
CA LYS A 94 11.13 -4.01 1.06
C LYS A 94 10.09 -3.03 0.51
N ALA A 95 10.10 -2.80 -0.80
CA ALA A 95 9.08 -2.03 -1.49
C ALA A 95 8.60 -2.73 -2.77
N MET A 96 7.34 -2.48 -3.09
CA MET A 96 6.63 -2.89 -4.30
C MET A 96 6.06 -1.64 -4.97
N PHE A 97 6.16 -1.59 -6.29
CA PHE A 97 5.63 -0.50 -7.11
C PHE A 97 4.94 -1.07 -8.34
N GLY A 98 3.66 -0.73 -8.52
CA GLY A 98 2.83 -1.18 -9.64
C GLY A 98 2.39 0.00 -10.49
N LEU A 99 2.32 -0.23 -11.80
CA LEU A 99 1.77 0.72 -12.76
C LEU A 99 0.45 0.18 -13.32
N PRO A 100 -0.48 1.08 -13.70
CA PRO A 100 -1.68 0.66 -14.38
C PRO A 100 -1.35 0.21 -15.82
N THR A 101 -2.23 -0.60 -16.35
CA THR A 101 -2.31 -0.95 -17.76
C THR A 101 -2.63 0.27 -18.62
N LEU A 102 -2.55 0.11 -19.95
CA LEU A 102 -2.89 1.18 -20.90
C LEU A 102 -4.36 1.62 -20.82
N ASP A 103 -5.28 0.77 -20.34
CA ASP A 103 -6.67 1.13 -20.05
C ASP A 103 -6.86 1.74 -18.64
N GLY A 104 -5.77 1.96 -17.91
CA GLY A 104 -5.75 2.68 -16.64
C GLY A 104 -6.10 1.86 -15.41
N LYS A 105 -6.15 0.52 -15.53
CA LYS A 105 -6.49 -0.40 -14.42
C LYS A 105 -5.23 -0.97 -13.78
N MET A 106 -5.28 -1.26 -12.49
CA MET A 106 -4.21 -2.03 -11.85
C MET A 106 -4.34 -3.50 -12.25
N ASP A 107 -3.30 -4.06 -12.88
CA ASP A 107 -3.24 -5.49 -13.24
C ASP A 107 -2.57 -6.37 -12.18
N GLY A 108 -2.10 -5.74 -11.09
CA GLY A 108 -1.41 -6.43 -10.01
C GLY A 108 0.05 -6.78 -10.32
N ALA A 109 0.61 -6.36 -11.45
CA ALA A 109 2.03 -6.50 -11.73
C ALA A 109 2.83 -5.45 -10.94
N ASN A 110 3.92 -5.88 -10.31
CA ASN A 110 4.73 -5.04 -9.45
C ASN A 110 6.22 -5.22 -9.70
N PHE A 111 6.94 -4.11 -9.68
CA PHE A 111 8.38 -4.06 -9.47
C PHE A 111 8.68 -4.19 -7.99
N ILE A 112 9.56 -5.12 -7.62
CA ILE A 112 9.86 -5.44 -6.22
C ILE A 112 11.36 -5.27 -5.98
N SER A 113 11.72 -4.66 -4.85
CA SER A 113 13.12 -4.56 -4.45
C SER A 113 13.33 -4.39 -2.95
N GLU A 114 14.47 -4.87 -2.48
CA GLU A 114 15.07 -4.58 -1.17
C GLU A 114 16.18 -3.53 -1.28
N ASP A 115 16.44 -3.00 -2.47
CA ASP A 115 17.46 -1.98 -2.68
C ASP A 115 17.09 -0.67 -1.96
N PRO A 116 17.98 -0.10 -1.13
CA PRO A 116 17.69 1.12 -0.40
C PRO A 116 17.34 2.33 -1.29
N LYS A 117 17.89 2.43 -2.50
CA LYS A 117 17.58 3.54 -3.42
C LYS A 117 16.18 3.38 -4.00
N PHE A 118 15.82 2.17 -4.41
CA PHE A 118 14.45 1.87 -4.85
C PHE A 118 13.43 2.16 -3.74
N ARG A 119 13.69 1.71 -2.51
CA ARG A 119 12.81 2.00 -1.37
C ARG A 119 12.70 3.49 -1.10
N ARG A 120 13.81 4.23 -1.19
CA ARG A 120 13.80 5.68 -0.99
C ARG A 120 12.94 6.37 -2.03
N TRP A 121 13.09 6.00 -3.30
CA TRP A 121 12.27 6.52 -4.39
C TRP A 121 10.77 6.23 -4.17
N CYS A 122 10.41 5.00 -3.79
CA CYS A 122 9.02 4.66 -3.45
C CYS A 122 8.49 5.49 -2.27
N LEU A 123 9.32 5.75 -1.25
CA LEU A 123 8.94 6.58 -0.11
C LEU A 123 8.70 8.04 -0.53
N ASP A 124 9.60 8.61 -1.34
CA ASP A 124 9.47 9.98 -1.82
C ASP A 124 8.22 10.12 -2.71
N LEU A 125 7.93 9.13 -3.57
CA LEU A 125 6.71 9.08 -4.37
C LEU A 125 5.46 8.93 -3.51
N PHE A 126 5.48 8.05 -2.50
CA PHE A 126 4.37 7.88 -1.56
C PHE A 126 4.08 9.18 -0.81
N ASN A 127 5.11 9.84 -0.28
CA ASN A 127 4.97 11.10 0.47
C ASN A 127 4.40 12.22 -0.41
N TYR A 128 4.84 12.31 -1.67
CA TYR A 128 4.27 13.26 -2.64
C TYR A 128 2.75 13.11 -2.78
N TYR A 129 2.24 11.88 -2.88
CA TYR A 129 0.81 11.59 -2.93
C TYR A 129 0.12 11.76 -1.58
N TRP A 130 0.79 11.37 -0.50
CA TRP A 130 0.30 11.50 0.86
C TRP A 130 -0.05 12.95 1.17
N ASP A 131 0.84 13.89 0.88
CA ASP A 131 0.67 15.32 1.17
C ASP A 131 -0.50 15.96 0.40
N GLN A 132 -0.90 15.39 -0.72
CA GLN A 132 -2.06 15.80 -1.51
C GLN A 132 -3.36 15.13 -1.06
N GLY A 133 -3.25 14.00 -0.36
CA GLY A 133 -4.39 13.21 0.09
C GLY A 133 -5.20 13.92 1.17
N LYS A 134 -6.53 13.81 1.08
CA LYS A 134 -7.43 14.32 2.12
C LYS A 134 -7.50 13.30 3.26
N PRO A 135 -7.23 13.68 4.52
CA PRO A 135 -7.36 12.76 5.64
C PRO A 135 -8.80 12.30 5.77
N ILE A 136 -8.95 11.03 6.12
CA ILE A 136 -10.24 10.50 6.52
C ILE A 136 -10.53 10.96 7.95
N ILE A 137 -11.36 11.99 8.10
CA ILE A 137 -11.79 12.52 9.40
C ILE A 137 -13.14 11.89 9.75
N GLY A 138 -13.18 11.09 10.82
CA GLY A 138 -14.41 10.50 11.37
C GLY A 138 -14.81 9.15 10.75
N ALA A 139 -16.03 8.72 11.07
CA ALA A 139 -16.60 7.48 10.58
C ALA A 139 -16.98 7.62 9.10
N VAL A 140 -16.13 7.15 8.19
CA VAL A 140 -16.58 6.95 6.80
C VAL A 140 -17.59 5.81 6.88
N PRO A 141 -18.82 5.96 6.34
CA PRO A 141 -19.87 4.95 6.43
C PRO A 141 -19.45 3.55 5.95
N ASN A 142 -18.38 3.51 5.14
CA ASN A 142 -17.82 2.31 4.56
C ASN A 142 -16.56 1.80 5.30
N LEU A 143 -15.94 2.57 6.20
CA LEU A 143 -14.65 2.22 6.84
C LEU A 143 -14.72 2.16 8.37
N THR A 144 -15.91 2.06 8.94
CA THR A 144 -16.15 1.83 10.38
C THR A 144 -16.89 0.55 10.66
#